data_AF-K0IDT4-F1
#
_entry.id   AF-K0IDT4-F1
#
_cell.length_a   1.000
_cell.length_b   1.000
_cell.length_c   1.000
_cell.angle_alpha   90.00
_cell.angle_beta   90.00
_cell.angle_gamma   90.00
#
_symmetry.space_group_name_H-M   'P 1'
#
loop_
_entity.id
_entity.type
_entity.pdbx_description
1 polymer ?
#
loop_
_entity_poly.entity_id
_entity_poly.type
_entity_poly.pdbx_seq_one_letter_code
_entity_poly.pdbx_strand_id
1 'polypeptide(L)'
;MNEGYYHVQITKKSGQRAYEIDLAESQLLERIVNPIKNKSDFMCGHSLLNRSEIENVRITRTLEHSSKLKWAKFNTGMDRWIGNVDARPFEYYVVRSGEDVTTNYLDSSALQERTDESVSKSESKRYSELFHDTQFSIDEKLCFVLMPFNEEYKFVYNDIIKPVVNALGLEAKRADDIFEPAPIIQGIWEHINKANVIIADLSGRNPNVFYEVGLSHALNP
;
A
#
# COMPACT_ATOMS: atom_id res chain seq x y z
N MET A 1 -4.69 25.40 -25.22
CA MET A 1 -4.01 24.26 -24.58
C MET A 1 -5.02 23.65 -23.63
N ASN A 2 -5.34 22.36 -23.69
CA ASN A 2 -6.35 21.77 -22.81
C ASN A 2 -5.84 21.84 -21.37
N GLU A 3 -6.39 22.77 -20.58
CA GLU A 3 -6.17 22.84 -19.14
C GLU A 3 -6.71 21.53 -18.52
N GLY A 4 -5.82 20.80 -17.85
CA GLY A 4 -6.21 19.60 -17.11
C GLY A 4 -6.80 19.97 -15.76
N TYR A 5 -7.36 18.97 -15.08
CA TYR A 5 -7.85 19.07 -13.72
C TYR A 5 -6.80 18.54 -12.75
N TYR A 6 -6.61 19.23 -11.63
CA TYR A 6 -5.64 18.86 -10.61
C TYR A 6 -6.35 18.36 -9.35
N HIS A 7 -5.83 17.26 -8.82
CA HIS A 7 -6.31 16.63 -7.60
C HIS A 7 -5.17 16.60 -6.60
N VAL A 8 -5.44 17.09 -5.40
CA VAL A 8 -4.47 17.23 -4.34
C VAL A 8 -4.85 16.32 -3.19
N GLN A 9 -3.90 15.50 -2.76
CA GLN A 9 -3.98 14.71 -1.54
C GLN A 9 -2.93 15.22 -0.56
N ILE A 10 -3.36 15.53 0.65
CA ILE A 10 -2.48 15.98 1.73
C ILE A 10 -2.57 14.99 2.88
N THR A 11 -1.42 14.45 3.29
CA THR A 11 -1.31 13.58 4.46
C THR A 11 -0.70 14.37 5.61
N LYS A 12 -1.38 14.37 6.75
CA LYS A 12 -0.89 14.95 8.00
C LYS A 12 0.01 13.96 8.74
N LYS A 13 0.91 14.48 9.58
CA LYS A 13 1.73 13.69 10.51
C LYS A 13 0.93 12.84 11.49
N SER A 14 -0.35 13.18 11.71
CA SER A 14 -1.29 12.37 12.50
C SER A 14 -1.83 11.14 11.77
N GLY A 15 -1.52 10.99 10.47
CA GLY A 15 -2.10 9.98 9.58
C GLY A 15 -3.42 10.38 8.94
N GLN A 16 -4.05 11.49 9.38
CA GLN A 16 -5.26 12.01 8.75
C GLN A 16 -4.98 12.55 7.35
N ARG A 17 -5.99 12.49 6.47
CA ARG A 17 -5.87 12.94 5.08
C ARG A 17 -6.89 14.03 4.76
N ALA A 18 -6.47 14.98 3.94
CA ALA A 18 -7.30 16.03 3.37
C ALA A 18 -7.16 16.05 1.85
N TYR A 19 -8.21 16.52 1.17
CA TYR A 19 -8.32 16.41 -0.28
C TYR A 19 -8.96 17.65 -0.89
N GLU A 20 -8.51 17.95 -2.11
CA GLU A 20 -9.13 18.92 -3.00
C GLU A 20 -9.08 18.34 -4.43
N ILE A 21 -10.16 18.45 -5.18
CA ILE A 21 -10.28 17.84 -6.51
C ILE A 21 -10.79 18.86 -7.53
N ASP A 22 -10.58 18.56 -8.80
CA ASP A 22 -11.07 19.36 -9.94
C ASP A 22 -10.58 20.81 -9.91
N LEU A 23 -9.39 21.05 -9.37
CA LEU A 23 -8.77 22.37 -9.37
C LEU A 23 -8.29 22.73 -10.77
N ALA A 24 -8.56 23.97 -11.19
CA ALA A 24 -7.78 24.61 -12.24
C ALA A 24 -6.35 24.89 -11.74
N GLU A 25 -5.39 25.03 -12.66
CA GLU A 25 -3.99 25.28 -12.32
C GLU A 25 -3.81 26.54 -11.46
N SER A 26 -4.54 27.62 -11.78
CA SER A 26 -4.51 28.86 -10.99
C SER A 26 -4.96 28.63 -9.54
N GLN A 27 -6.02 27.83 -9.34
CA GLN A 27 -6.53 27.51 -8.01
C GLN A 27 -5.58 26.60 -7.23
N LEU A 28 -4.94 25.64 -7.91
CA LEU A 28 -3.88 24.81 -7.33
C LEU A 28 -2.74 25.69 -6.81
N LEU A 29 -2.28 26.63 -7.64
CA LEU A 29 -1.19 27.54 -7.29
C LEU A 29 -1.55 28.43 -6.11
N GLU A 30 -2.69 29.12 -6.18
CA GLU A 30 -3.12 30.09 -5.18
C GLU A 30 -3.48 29.44 -3.84
N ARG A 31 -4.26 28.36 -3.86
CA ARG A 31 -4.88 27.80 -2.64
C ARG A 31 -3.98 26.79 -1.93
N ILE A 32 -3.05 26.15 -2.65
CA ILE A 32 -2.28 25.02 -2.14
C ILE A 32 -0.78 25.27 -2.27
N VAL A 33 -0.27 25.44 -3.49
CA VAL A 33 1.19 25.46 -3.75
C VAL A 33 1.85 26.69 -3.13
N ASN A 34 1.30 27.89 -3.35
CA ASN A 34 1.86 29.13 -2.81
C ASN A 34 1.85 29.15 -1.27
N PRO A 35 0.76 28.77 -0.59
CA PRO A 35 0.78 28.63 0.88
C PRO A 35 1.84 27.66 1.38
N ILE A 36 2.00 26.50 0.73
CA ILE A 36 3.04 25.52 1.11
C ILE A 36 4.44 26.13 0.98
N LYS A 37 4.72 26.80 -0.14
CA LYS A 37 6.00 27.47 -0.41
C LYS A 37 6.28 28.61 0.56
N ASN A 38 5.25 29.38 0.91
CA ASN A 38 5.34 30.51 1.83
C ASN A 38 5.27 30.09 3.30
N LYS A 39 5.22 28.78 3.59
CA LYS A 39 5.07 28.20 4.92
C LYS A 39 3.84 28.73 5.69
N SER A 40 2.75 29.05 4.98
CA SER A 40 1.51 29.54 5.59
C SER A 40 0.44 28.47 5.67
N ASP A 41 -0.49 28.65 6.60
CA ASP A 41 -1.66 27.78 6.75
C ASP A 41 -2.68 28.05 5.63
N PHE A 42 -3.46 27.04 5.27
CA PHE A 42 -4.44 27.14 4.19
C PHE A 42 -5.58 26.14 4.35
N MET A 43 -6.67 26.38 3.61
CA MET A 43 -7.82 25.48 3.59
C MET A 43 -7.67 24.43 2.49
N CYS A 44 -7.93 23.17 2.83
CA CYS A 44 -8.08 22.07 1.88
C CYS A 44 -9.41 21.37 2.15
N GLY A 45 -10.32 21.43 1.17
CA GLY A 45 -11.73 21.18 1.36
C GLY A 45 -12.31 22.06 2.47
N HIS A 46 -12.89 21.41 3.48
CA HIS A 46 -13.42 22.07 4.68
C HIS A 46 -12.46 22.05 5.87
N SER A 47 -11.23 21.57 5.69
CA SER A 47 -10.23 21.46 6.77
C SER A 47 -9.21 22.58 6.70
N LEU A 48 -9.02 23.30 7.81
CA LEU A 48 -7.86 24.17 7.99
C LEU A 48 -6.63 23.30 8.22
N LEU A 49 -5.59 23.54 7.41
CA LEU A 49 -4.33 22.82 7.47
C LEU A 49 -3.22 23.74 7.95
N ASN A 50 -2.67 23.40 9.12
CA ASN A 50 -1.46 24.03 9.60
C ASN A 50 -0.26 23.48 8.83
N ARG A 51 0.61 24.35 8.32
CA ARG A 51 1.77 23.91 7.52
C ARG A 51 2.67 22.92 8.27
N SER A 52 2.78 23.08 9.59
CA SER A 52 3.59 22.24 10.47
C SER A 52 3.04 20.81 10.65
N GLU A 53 1.75 20.60 10.38
CA GLU A 53 1.08 19.29 10.46
C GLU A 53 1.23 18.47 9.18
N ILE A 54 1.58 19.10 8.07
CA ILE A 54 1.68 18.43 6.76
C ILE A 54 2.92 17.54 6.74
N GLU A 55 2.70 16.26 6.43
CA GLU A 55 3.76 15.27 6.22
C GLU A 55 4.07 15.11 4.73
N ASN A 56 3.03 14.97 3.90
CA ASN A 56 3.18 14.74 2.48
C ASN A 56 2.07 15.43 1.67
N VAL A 57 2.40 15.85 0.45
CA VAL A 57 1.46 16.43 -0.52
C VAL A 57 1.67 15.73 -1.85
N ARG A 58 0.58 15.30 -2.47
CA ARG A 58 0.59 14.69 -3.80
C ARG A 58 -0.35 15.44 -4.71
N ILE A 59 0.12 15.79 -5.90
CA ILE A 59 -0.63 16.51 -6.94
C ILE A 59 -0.71 15.61 -8.16
N THR A 60 -1.92 15.25 -8.56
CA THR A 60 -2.19 14.41 -9.72
C THR A 60 -2.97 15.19 -10.77
N ARG A 61 -2.51 15.18 -12.01
CA ARG A 61 -3.18 15.85 -13.15
C ARG A 61 -3.99 14.84 -13.97
N THR A 62 -5.22 15.20 -14.33
CA THR A 62 -6.07 14.43 -15.25
C THR A 62 -6.55 15.31 -16.41
N LEU A 63 -6.85 14.72 -17.56
CA LEU A 63 -7.47 15.43 -18.69
C LEU A 63 -8.98 15.59 -18.54
N GLU A 64 -9.62 14.69 -17.78
CA GLU A 64 -11.06 14.70 -17.52
C GLU A 64 -11.36 15.11 -16.08
N HIS A 65 -12.49 15.79 -15.89
CA HIS A 65 -13.05 16.13 -14.60
C HIS A 65 -13.43 14.88 -13.81
N SER A 66 -13.33 14.90 -12.49
CA SER A 66 -13.54 13.74 -11.60
C SER A 66 -14.90 13.08 -11.78
N SER A 67 -15.93 13.84 -12.14
CA SER A 67 -17.27 13.33 -12.46
C SER A 67 -17.25 12.32 -13.61
N LYS A 68 -16.34 12.46 -14.58
CA LYS A 68 -16.14 11.50 -15.67
C LYS A 68 -15.19 10.36 -15.29
N LEU A 69 -14.32 10.52 -14.31
CA LEU A 69 -13.47 9.41 -13.85
C LEU A 69 -14.27 8.31 -13.11
N LYS A 70 -15.50 8.62 -12.66
CA LYS A 70 -16.40 7.70 -11.96
C LYS A 70 -17.00 6.59 -12.84
N TRP A 71 -17.20 6.81 -14.15
CA TRP A 71 -17.95 5.87 -15.03
C TRP A 71 -17.12 4.75 -15.65
N ALA A 72 -15.78 4.76 -15.52
CA ALA A 72 -14.89 3.75 -16.09
C ALA A 72 -15.02 2.33 -15.46
N LYS A 73 -15.99 2.09 -14.57
CA LYS A 73 -16.22 0.78 -13.91
C LYS A 73 -17.43 -0.03 -14.41
N PHE A 74 -18.26 0.48 -15.33
CA PHE A 74 -19.41 -0.30 -15.84
C PHE A 74 -19.17 -1.01 -17.18
N ASN A 75 -18.04 -0.79 -17.85
CA ASN A 75 -17.78 -1.39 -19.18
C ASN A 75 -16.81 -2.59 -19.18
N THR A 76 -16.36 -3.05 -18.02
CA THR A 76 -15.70 -4.37 -17.90
C THR A 76 -16.70 -5.32 -17.27
N GLY A 77 -17.38 -6.12 -18.09
CA GLY A 77 -18.52 -6.97 -17.71
C GLY A 77 -18.27 -7.91 -16.52
N MET A 78 -18.40 -7.38 -15.31
CA MET A 78 -18.38 -8.08 -14.04
C MET A 78 -19.58 -7.61 -13.22
N ASP A 79 -20.76 -8.10 -13.61
CA ASP A 79 -21.97 -8.01 -12.82
C ASP A 79 -21.86 -8.95 -11.62
N ARG A 80 -21.19 -8.51 -10.56
CA ARG A 80 -21.47 -8.98 -9.19
C ARG A 80 -21.45 -7.81 -8.23
N TRP A 81 -22.67 -7.39 -7.88
CA TRP A 81 -22.97 -6.75 -6.60
C TRP A 81 -22.48 -7.68 -5.48
N ILE A 82 -21.34 -7.36 -4.89
CA ILE A 82 -20.92 -7.91 -3.60
C ILE A 82 -21.22 -6.81 -2.58
N GLY A 83 -22.24 -7.06 -1.75
CA GLY A 83 -22.63 -6.19 -0.66
C GLY A 83 -21.45 -5.91 0.29
N ASN A 84 -21.49 -4.73 0.91
CA ASN A 84 -20.45 -4.17 1.79
C ASN A 84 -19.12 -3.80 1.12
N VAL A 85 -19.18 -3.07 0.02
CA VAL A 85 -18.15 -2.07 -0.27
C VAL A 85 -18.62 -0.73 0.26
N ASP A 86 -18.22 -0.41 1.50
CA ASP A 86 -18.08 0.99 1.90
C ASP A 86 -17.41 1.74 0.76
N ALA A 87 -18.03 2.85 0.37
CA ALA A 87 -17.68 3.69 -0.77
C ALA A 87 -16.16 3.74 -0.99
N ARG A 88 -15.64 3.01 -1.99
CA ARG A 88 -14.22 3.14 -2.35
C ARG A 88 -14.00 4.61 -2.71
N PRO A 89 -13.15 5.34 -1.98
CA PRO A 89 -13.05 6.79 -2.12
C PRO A 89 -12.73 7.17 -3.58
N PHE A 90 -13.22 8.33 -4.03
CA PHE A 90 -12.90 8.92 -5.34
C PHE A 90 -11.38 8.87 -5.66
N GLU A 91 -10.56 8.87 -4.62
CA GLU A 91 -9.10 8.65 -4.58
C GLU A 91 -8.60 7.49 -5.44
N TYR A 92 -9.29 6.33 -5.45
CA TYR A 92 -8.82 5.14 -6.17
C TYR A 92 -8.76 5.35 -7.69
N TYR A 93 -9.60 6.25 -8.23
CA TYR A 93 -9.71 6.47 -9.67
C TYR A 93 -8.74 7.53 -10.18
N VAL A 94 -8.46 8.55 -9.37
CA VAL A 94 -7.52 9.63 -9.71
C VAL A 94 -6.09 9.09 -9.81
N VAL A 95 -5.69 8.22 -8.88
CA VAL A 95 -4.32 7.67 -8.84
C VAL A 95 -4.00 6.73 -10.01
N ARG A 96 -5.01 6.10 -10.62
CA ARG A 96 -4.80 5.12 -11.72
C ARG A 96 -4.89 5.74 -13.11
N SER A 97 -5.49 6.92 -13.24
CA SER A 97 -5.77 7.58 -14.53
C SER A 97 -5.00 8.88 -14.75
N GLY A 98 -4.47 9.49 -13.68
CA GLY A 98 -3.74 10.74 -13.75
C GLY A 98 -2.22 10.59 -13.68
N GLU A 99 -1.54 11.64 -14.12
CA GLU A 99 -0.09 11.79 -14.04
C GLU A 99 0.28 12.44 -12.71
N ASP A 100 1.25 11.86 -11.98
CA ASP A 100 1.80 12.49 -10.79
C ASP A 100 2.72 13.65 -11.22
N VAL A 101 2.31 14.87 -10.88
CA VAL A 101 3.00 16.10 -11.26
C VAL A 101 3.50 16.87 -10.05
N THR A 102 3.58 16.21 -8.89
CA THR A 102 3.93 16.85 -7.60
C THR A 102 5.24 17.65 -7.71
N THR A 103 6.27 17.05 -8.30
CA THR A 103 7.59 17.65 -8.46
C THR A 103 7.61 18.85 -9.41
N ASN A 104 6.59 19.04 -10.25
CA ASN A 104 6.50 20.22 -11.11
C ASN A 104 6.14 21.49 -10.32
N TYR A 105 5.51 21.31 -9.15
CA TYR A 105 5.01 22.42 -8.33
C TYR A 105 5.74 22.54 -7.00
N LEU A 106 6.10 21.43 -6.38
CA LEU A 106 6.72 21.34 -5.08
C LEU A 106 8.03 20.56 -5.20
N ASP A 107 9.15 21.27 -5.09
CA ASP A 107 10.45 20.62 -4.94
C ASP A 107 10.54 19.95 -3.57
N SER A 108 11.38 18.93 -3.44
CA SER A 108 11.69 18.24 -2.17
C SER A 108 12.10 19.21 -1.05
N SER A 109 12.68 20.36 -1.40
CA SER A 109 13.04 21.45 -0.47
C SER A 109 11.84 22.25 0.06
N ALA A 110 10.73 22.36 -0.69
CA ALA A 110 9.53 23.09 -0.27
C ALA A 110 8.80 22.41 0.91
N LEU A 111 9.08 21.12 1.11
CA LEU A 111 8.57 20.30 2.21
C LEU A 111 9.60 19.98 3.30
N GLN A 112 10.90 20.28 3.08
CA GLN A 112 11.98 19.97 4.01
C GLN A 112 12.49 21.19 4.80
N GLU A 113 12.29 21.16 6.12
CA GLU A 113 13.42 21.40 7.04
C GLU A 113 13.85 20.02 7.54
N ARG A 114 14.67 19.31 6.76
CA ARG A 114 15.19 18.00 7.17
C ARG A 114 16.58 17.78 6.57
N THR A 115 17.58 17.80 7.44
CA THR A 115 18.90 17.23 7.20
C THR A 115 18.78 15.70 7.02
N ASP A 116 19.69 15.14 6.21
CA ASP A 116 19.69 13.76 5.70
C ASP A 116 19.59 12.65 6.76
N GLU A 117 19.83 12.95 8.05
CA GLU A 117 19.69 11.99 9.16
C GLU A 117 18.24 11.60 9.51
N SER A 118 17.25 12.37 9.03
CA SER A 118 15.85 12.22 9.45
C SER A 118 15.00 11.32 8.53
N VAL A 119 15.43 11.10 7.29
CA VAL A 119 14.77 10.19 6.33
C VAL A 119 15.08 8.73 6.69
N SER A 120 16.35 8.41 6.97
CA SER A 120 16.77 7.07 7.43
C SER A 120 16.10 6.69 8.75
N LYS A 121 15.95 7.66 9.68
CA LYS A 121 15.23 7.46 10.94
C LYS A 121 13.72 7.28 10.76
N SER A 122 13.06 7.99 9.84
CA SER A 122 11.61 7.84 9.65
C SER A 122 11.22 6.58 8.88
N GLU A 123 12.03 6.15 7.90
CA GLU A 123 11.81 4.87 7.21
C GLU A 123 12.11 3.71 8.15
N SER A 124 13.25 3.73 8.85
CA SER A 124 13.54 2.73 9.89
C SER A 124 12.45 2.68 10.96
N LYS A 125 11.87 3.83 11.31
CA LYS A 125 10.76 3.90 12.26
C LYS A 125 9.47 3.28 11.69
N ARG A 126 9.09 3.58 10.44
CA ARG A 126 7.92 2.97 9.78
C ARG A 126 8.07 1.45 9.58
N TYR A 127 9.26 1.00 9.17
CA TYR A 127 9.55 -0.43 9.09
C TYR A 127 9.50 -1.06 10.47
N SER A 128 10.06 -0.44 11.52
CA SER A 128 9.98 -0.95 12.89
C SER A 128 8.57 -0.96 13.48
N GLU A 129 7.68 -0.05 13.04
CA GLU A 129 6.27 0.01 13.46
C GLU A 129 5.42 -1.09 12.79
N LEU A 130 5.82 -1.54 11.59
CA LEU A 130 5.15 -2.62 10.85
C LEU A 130 5.75 -4.00 11.13
N PHE A 131 7.07 -4.06 11.27
CA PHE A 131 7.90 -5.25 11.47
C PHE A 131 8.86 -4.98 12.62
N HIS A 132 8.52 -5.46 13.81
CA HIS A 132 9.28 -5.15 15.02
C HIS A 132 10.58 -5.97 15.13
N ASP A 133 10.60 -7.17 14.54
CA ASP A 133 11.76 -8.04 14.50
C ASP A 133 12.46 -7.98 13.14
N THR A 134 13.77 -7.79 13.19
CA THR A 134 14.67 -7.71 12.02
C THR A 134 15.80 -8.74 12.06
N GLN A 135 15.93 -9.49 13.14
CA GLN A 135 16.93 -10.55 13.28
C GLN A 135 16.23 -11.91 13.32
N PHE A 136 16.38 -12.66 12.24
CA PHE A 136 15.87 -14.00 12.11
C PHE A 136 17.02 -14.96 11.79
N SER A 137 16.94 -16.16 12.34
CA SER A 137 17.75 -17.30 11.91
C SER A 137 16.89 -18.23 11.09
N ILE A 138 17.43 -18.73 9.99
CA ILE A 138 16.78 -19.77 9.19
C ILE A 138 16.58 -21.01 10.06
N ASP A 139 15.35 -21.49 10.13
CA ASP A 139 15.02 -22.81 10.67
C ASP A 139 15.20 -23.83 9.54
N GLU A 140 16.27 -24.62 9.62
CA GLU A 140 16.65 -25.62 8.61
C GLU A 140 15.55 -26.64 8.30
N LYS A 141 14.58 -26.82 9.21
CA LYS A 141 13.47 -27.75 9.00
C LYS A 141 12.24 -27.06 8.43
N LEU A 142 12.11 -25.74 8.55
CA LEU A 142 10.87 -25.06 8.19
C LEU A 142 10.68 -24.98 6.67
N CYS A 143 9.59 -25.57 6.19
CA CYS A 143 9.04 -25.35 4.86
C CYS A 143 7.74 -24.55 4.98
N PHE A 144 7.77 -23.29 4.60
CA PHE A 144 6.61 -22.41 4.69
C PHE A 144 5.77 -22.47 3.40
N VAL A 145 4.46 -22.71 3.54
CA VAL A 145 3.55 -22.95 2.42
C VAL A 145 2.57 -21.78 2.30
N LEU A 146 2.70 -21.04 1.20
CA LEU A 146 1.84 -19.93 0.80
C LEU A 146 0.79 -20.46 -0.18
N MET A 147 -0.49 -20.42 0.20
CA MET A 147 -1.54 -20.96 -0.67
C MET A 147 -2.92 -20.36 -0.34
N PRO A 148 -3.89 -20.43 -1.28
CA PRO A 148 -5.24 -19.99 -1.00
C PRO A 148 -5.90 -20.83 0.11
N PHE A 149 -6.65 -20.18 1.00
CA PHE A 149 -7.28 -20.84 2.16
C PHE A 149 -8.58 -21.58 1.86
N ASN A 150 -9.10 -21.48 0.63
CA ASN A 150 -10.36 -22.10 0.25
C ASN A 150 -10.28 -23.63 0.43
N GLU A 151 -11.38 -24.25 0.87
CA GLU A 151 -11.48 -25.69 1.12
C GLU A 151 -11.02 -26.55 -0.07
N GLU A 152 -11.22 -26.04 -1.30
CA GLU A 152 -10.82 -26.70 -2.55
C GLU A 152 -9.31 -27.00 -2.65
N TYR A 153 -8.46 -26.24 -1.94
CA TYR A 153 -7.00 -26.45 -1.94
C TYR A 153 -6.50 -27.26 -0.74
N LYS A 154 -7.35 -27.58 0.24
CA LYS A 154 -6.90 -28.34 1.43
C LYS A 154 -6.36 -29.72 1.09
N PHE A 155 -6.91 -30.39 0.08
CA PHE A 155 -6.42 -31.70 -0.36
C PHE A 155 -4.97 -31.60 -0.84
N VAL A 156 -4.63 -30.56 -1.62
CA VAL A 156 -3.26 -30.33 -2.12
C VAL A 156 -2.29 -30.19 -0.95
N TYR A 157 -2.68 -29.45 0.09
CA TYR A 157 -1.84 -29.30 1.27
C TYR A 157 -1.70 -30.60 2.07
N ASN A 158 -2.82 -31.18 2.48
CA ASN A 158 -2.84 -32.29 3.45
C ASN A 158 -2.37 -33.61 2.84
N ASP A 159 -2.69 -33.87 1.58
CA ASP A 159 -2.48 -35.17 0.94
C ASP A 159 -1.24 -35.18 0.04
N ILE A 160 -0.72 -34.01 -0.36
CA ILE A 160 0.42 -33.90 -1.28
C ILE A 160 1.59 -33.14 -0.64
N ILE A 161 1.43 -31.84 -0.38
CA ILE A 161 2.56 -30.99 0.04
C ILE A 161 3.11 -31.45 1.39
N LYS A 162 2.26 -31.54 2.41
CA LYS A 162 2.67 -31.86 3.78
C LYS A 162 3.31 -33.25 3.89
N PRO A 163 2.76 -34.34 3.32
CA PRO A 163 3.41 -35.65 3.35
C PRO A 163 4.78 -35.67 2.65
N VAL A 164 4.90 -35.01 1.49
CA VAL A 164 6.17 -34.98 0.72
C VAL A 164 7.24 -34.18 1.46
N VAL A 165 6.89 -33.00 1.96
CA VAL A 165 7.81 -32.15 2.75
C VAL A 165 8.28 -32.89 3.99
N ASN A 166 7.36 -33.53 4.72
CA ASN A 166 7.70 -34.31 5.91
C ASN A 166 8.58 -35.53 5.60
N ALA A 167 8.36 -36.20 4.46
CA ALA A 167 9.20 -37.31 4.01
C ALA A 167 10.64 -36.87 3.66
N LEU A 168 10.84 -35.60 3.31
CA LEU A 168 12.16 -35.00 3.08
C LEU A 168 12.83 -34.52 4.39
N GLY A 169 12.21 -34.74 5.55
CA GLY A 169 12.74 -34.36 6.86
C GLY A 169 12.51 -32.88 7.24
N LEU A 170 11.68 -32.17 6.46
CA LEU A 170 11.25 -30.80 6.74
C LEU A 170 9.88 -30.80 7.45
N GLU A 171 9.48 -29.66 7.99
CA GLU A 171 8.18 -29.41 8.61
C GLU A 171 7.38 -28.44 7.75
N ALA A 172 6.30 -28.91 7.14
CA ALA A 172 5.38 -28.04 6.40
C ALA A 172 4.52 -27.21 7.37
N LYS A 173 4.61 -25.88 7.26
CA LYS A 173 3.69 -24.95 7.93
C LYS A 173 2.95 -24.10 6.92
N ARG A 174 1.62 -24.04 7.02
CA ARG A 174 0.77 -23.17 6.20
C ARG A 174 0.55 -21.82 6.88
N ALA A 175 0.40 -20.76 6.10
CA ALA A 175 0.24 -19.40 6.62
C ALA A 175 -0.97 -19.20 7.55
N ASP A 176 -2.08 -19.92 7.37
CA ASP A 176 -3.26 -19.88 8.24
C ASP A 176 -3.23 -20.85 9.41
N ASP A 177 -2.30 -21.81 9.45
CA ASP A 177 -2.05 -22.63 10.64
C ASP A 177 -1.39 -21.78 11.76
N ILE A 178 -0.91 -20.58 11.43
CA ILE A 178 -0.35 -19.59 12.35
C ILE A 178 -1.50 -18.87 13.06
N PHE A 179 -2.14 -19.57 13.99
CA PHE A 179 -3.07 -18.97 14.95
C PHE A 179 -2.27 -18.22 16.02
N GLU A 180 -1.86 -16.99 15.72
CA GLU A 180 -1.28 -16.09 16.73
C GLU A 180 -2.11 -14.80 16.90
N PRO A 181 -2.13 -14.20 18.11
CA PRO A 181 -2.77 -12.90 18.37
C PRO A 181 -2.11 -11.71 17.67
N ALA A 182 -1.00 -11.93 16.95
CA ALA A 182 -0.26 -10.89 16.25
C ALA A 182 -0.99 -10.43 14.97
N PRO A 183 -0.69 -9.23 14.44
CA PRO A 183 -1.16 -8.85 13.11
C PRO A 183 -0.74 -9.93 12.10
N ILE A 184 -1.69 -10.45 11.31
CA ILE A 184 -1.48 -11.56 10.36
C ILE A 184 -0.21 -11.34 9.50
N ILE A 185 0.07 -10.08 9.13
CA ILE A 185 1.23 -9.67 8.33
C ILE A 185 2.57 -9.88 9.08
N GLN A 186 2.62 -9.63 10.39
CA GLN A 186 3.82 -9.86 11.20
C GLN A 186 4.15 -11.36 11.27
N GLY A 187 3.14 -12.21 11.51
CA GLY A 187 3.35 -13.66 11.54
C GLY A 187 3.87 -14.20 10.20
N ILE A 188 3.30 -13.74 9.08
CA ILE A 188 3.78 -14.08 7.73
C ILE A 188 5.22 -13.61 7.52
N TRP A 189 5.54 -12.37 7.90
CA TRP A 189 6.89 -11.82 7.80
C TRP A 189 7.92 -12.67 8.53
N GLU A 190 7.63 -13.06 9.78
CA GLU A 190 8.53 -13.89 10.56
C GLU A 190 8.74 -15.27 9.93
N HIS A 191 7.67 -15.90 9.44
CA HIS A 191 7.75 -17.23 8.84
C HIS A 191 8.48 -17.21 7.50
N ILE A 192 8.31 -16.15 6.69
CA ILE A 192 9.10 -15.95 5.47
C ILE A 192 10.59 -15.84 5.81
N ASN A 193 10.95 -15.05 6.83
CA ASN A 193 12.36 -14.86 7.19
C ASN A 193 12.99 -16.08 7.88
N LYS A 194 12.19 -16.93 8.54
CA LYS A 194 12.67 -18.17 9.20
C LYS A 194 12.67 -19.38 8.26
N ALA A 195 11.94 -19.35 7.15
CA ALA A 195 11.77 -20.51 6.28
C ALA A 195 13.07 -20.90 5.56
N ASN A 196 13.45 -22.17 5.65
CA ASN A 196 14.51 -22.72 4.79
C ASN A 196 14.02 -22.91 3.34
N VAL A 197 12.75 -23.28 3.18
CA VAL A 197 12.11 -23.45 1.87
C VAL A 197 10.73 -22.81 1.88
N ILE A 198 10.36 -22.13 0.80
CA ILE A 198 9.02 -21.59 0.60
C ILE A 198 8.39 -22.28 -0.61
N ILE A 199 7.18 -22.82 -0.43
CA ILE A 199 6.34 -23.36 -1.50
C ILE A 199 5.15 -22.43 -1.68
N ALA A 200 4.89 -21.98 -2.91
CA ALA A 200 3.77 -21.08 -3.21
C ALA A 200 2.84 -21.68 -4.27
N ASP A 201 1.55 -21.79 -3.94
CA ASP A 201 0.48 -22.14 -4.88
C ASP A 201 -0.22 -20.88 -5.40
N LEU A 202 0.07 -20.51 -6.64
CA LEU A 202 -0.47 -19.32 -7.30
C LEU A 202 -1.83 -19.56 -7.98
N SER A 203 -2.43 -20.73 -7.78
CA SER A 203 -3.73 -21.10 -8.33
C SER A 203 -4.83 -20.14 -7.88
N GLY A 204 -5.85 -19.98 -8.72
CA GLY A 204 -6.97 -19.08 -8.44
C GLY A 204 -6.61 -17.58 -8.40
N ARG A 205 -5.33 -17.22 -8.62
CA ARG A 205 -4.82 -15.84 -8.63
C ARG A 205 -5.11 -15.10 -7.32
N ASN A 206 -4.92 -15.77 -6.19
CA ASN A 206 -5.18 -15.19 -4.87
C ASN A 206 -4.24 -13.98 -4.62
N PRO A 207 -4.78 -12.76 -4.41
CA PRO A 207 -3.97 -11.57 -4.21
C PRO A 207 -3.04 -11.63 -2.98
N ASN A 208 -3.45 -12.35 -1.94
CA ASN A 208 -2.66 -12.49 -0.72
C ASN A 208 -1.41 -13.32 -0.99
N VAL A 209 -1.55 -14.45 -1.69
CA VAL A 209 -0.40 -15.30 -2.05
C VAL A 209 0.59 -14.54 -2.93
N PHE A 210 0.11 -13.73 -3.88
CA PHE A 210 1.01 -12.87 -4.67
C PHE A 210 1.73 -11.83 -3.82
N TYR A 211 1.06 -11.24 -2.83
CA TYR A 211 1.68 -10.31 -1.90
C TYR A 211 2.76 -11.00 -1.06
N GLU A 212 2.48 -12.18 -0.51
CA GLU A 212 3.41 -12.97 0.31
C GLU A 212 4.64 -13.42 -0.51
N VAL A 213 4.44 -13.85 -1.75
CA VAL A 213 5.54 -14.17 -2.69
C VAL A 213 6.36 -12.93 -3.03
N GLY A 214 5.72 -11.79 -3.27
CA GLY A 214 6.41 -10.52 -3.51
C GLY A 214 7.25 -10.10 -2.30
N LEU A 215 6.72 -10.28 -1.09
CA LEU A 215 7.43 -10.01 0.16
C LEU A 215 8.64 -10.94 0.33
N SER A 216 8.46 -12.25 0.12
CA SER A 216 9.55 -13.23 0.12
C SER A 216 10.63 -12.90 -0.91
N HIS A 217 10.25 -12.54 -2.13
CA HIS A 217 11.19 -12.18 -3.19
C HIS A 217 12.00 -10.91 -2.85
N ALA A 218 11.34 -9.90 -2.25
CA ALA A 218 12.00 -8.66 -1.85
C ALA A 218 13.03 -8.87 -0.72
N LEU A 219 12.81 -9.87 0.14
CA LEU A 219 13.70 -10.17 1.26
C LEU A 219 14.93 -10.98 0.84
N ASN A 220 14.84 -11.70 -0.27
CA ASN A 220 15.86 -12.63 -0.75
C ASN A 220 16.52 -13.43 0.42
N PRO A 221 15.69 -14.11 1.24
CA PRO A 221 16.14 -14.83 2.42
C PRO A 221 17.12 -15.97 2.09
#